data_AF-A0A7L5E3V5-F1
#
_entry.id   AF-A0A7L5E3V5-F1
#
_cell.length_a   1.000
_cell.length_b   1.000
_cell.length_c   1.000
_cell.angle_alpha   90.00
_cell.angle_beta   90.00
_cell.angle_gamma   90.00
#
_symmetry.space_group_name_H-M   'P 1'
#
loop_
_entity.id
_entity.type
_entity.pdbx_description
1 polymer ?
#
loop_
_entity_poly.entity_id
_entity_poly.type
_entity_poly.pdbx_seq_one_letter_code
_entity_poly.pdbx_strand_id
1 'polypeptide(L)'
;MAQINNYKESTITSIKETLIALDFCFGYDKSNNEKWETTDAGILGMPALILLSSIIDTMGAYFRGTNMEFEVDGEKRIIEKAAHHFYILNHTVLFKLGLSDMVITDFYSKYRSVATHNGTLPPFNYMDIGNVDDDIFVLNSTCSIEKLVLKPLYIAVKNAVVTFNYYLQSGNWSSDHKLAKELESKSGTNSAHQRSPTITGSTESIVINPINPDNGHNL
;
A
#
# COMPACT_ATOMS: atom_id res chain seq x y z
N MET A 1 -19.27 -9.44 -8.77
CA MET A 1 -18.98 -9.73 -7.34
C MET A 1 -17.52 -10.15 -7.29
N ALA A 2 -16.68 -9.53 -6.47
CA ALA A 2 -15.27 -9.90 -6.39
C ALA A 2 -15.15 -11.31 -5.81
N GLN A 3 -14.62 -12.25 -6.59
CA GLN A 3 -14.21 -13.57 -6.10
C GLN A 3 -12.69 -13.56 -6.02
N ILE A 4 -12.15 -13.71 -4.81
CA ILE A 4 -10.71 -13.64 -4.54
C ILE A 4 -10.28 -15.01 -4.00
N ASN A 5 -9.47 -15.73 -4.78
CA ASN A 5 -9.11 -17.12 -4.48
C ASN A 5 -7.69 -17.27 -3.90
N ASN A 6 -6.83 -16.24 -4.02
CA ASN A 6 -5.47 -16.21 -3.49
C ASN A 6 -5.00 -14.76 -3.23
N TYR A 7 -4.19 -14.54 -2.19
CA TYR A 7 -3.58 -13.26 -1.85
C TYR A 7 -2.80 -12.62 -3.01
N LYS A 8 -2.00 -13.39 -3.77
CA LYS A 8 -1.25 -12.84 -4.93
C LYS A 8 -2.17 -12.33 -6.03
N GLU A 9 -3.21 -13.10 -6.36
CA GLU A 9 -4.21 -12.73 -7.36
C GLU A 9 -5.04 -11.52 -6.90
N SER A 10 -5.34 -11.45 -5.60
CA SER A 10 -5.99 -10.30 -4.97
C SER A 10 -5.18 -9.02 -5.19
N THR A 11 -3.88 -9.05 -4.88
CA THR A 11 -3.00 -7.90 -5.06
C THR A 11 -2.89 -7.48 -6.51
N ILE A 12 -2.68 -8.42 -7.43
CA ILE A 12 -2.62 -8.12 -8.87
C ILE A 12 -3.92 -7.46 -9.34
N THR A 13 -5.07 -8.01 -8.93
CA THR A 13 -6.39 -7.46 -9.28
C THR A 13 -6.58 -6.07 -8.71
N SER A 14 -6.29 -5.87 -7.43
CA SER A 14 -6.41 -4.59 -6.75
C SER A 14 -5.50 -3.51 -7.36
N ILE A 15 -4.24 -3.83 -7.70
CA ILE A 15 -3.33 -2.90 -8.38
C ILE A 15 -3.88 -2.54 -9.77
N LYS A 16 -4.41 -3.51 -10.54
CA LYS A 16 -5.01 -3.23 -11.85
C LYS A 16 -6.21 -2.31 -11.75
N GLU A 17 -7.13 -2.58 -10.82
CA GLU A 17 -8.28 -1.71 -10.57
C GLU A 17 -7.85 -0.30 -10.15
N THR A 18 -6.83 -0.21 -9.30
CA THR A 18 -6.25 1.08 -8.87
C THR A 18 -5.62 1.84 -10.04
N LEU A 19 -4.94 1.16 -10.97
CA LEU A 19 -4.41 1.78 -12.19
C LEU A 19 -5.53 2.28 -13.11
N ILE A 20 -6.64 1.55 -13.26
CA ILE A 20 -7.80 2.01 -14.04
C ILE A 20 -8.38 3.28 -13.40
N ALA A 21 -8.51 3.32 -12.07
CA ALA A 21 -8.96 4.51 -11.36
C ALA A 21 -7.98 5.68 -11.52
N LEU A 22 -6.67 5.42 -11.54
CA LEU A 22 -5.66 6.44 -11.84
C LEU A 22 -5.78 6.98 -13.26
N ASP A 23 -5.95 6.11 -14.26
CA ASP A 23 -6.16 6.51 -15.65
C ASP A 23 -7.37 7.45 -15.76
N PHE A 24 -8.46 7.13 -15.06
CA PHE A 24 -9.61 8.03 -14.96
C PHE A 24 -9.25 9.36 -14.28
N CYS A 25 -8.52 9.34 -13.16
CA CYS A 25 -8.13 10.57 -12.46
C CYS A 25 -7.31 11.51 -13.35
N PHE A 26 -6.35 10.99 -14.12
CA PHE A 26 -5.49 11.76 -15.03
C PHE A 26 -6.17 12.17 -16.34
N GLY A 27 -7.16 11.40 -16.80
CA GLY A 27 -7.95 11.73 -17.99
C GLY A 27 -9.13 12.68 -17.71
N TYR A 28 -9.46 12.90 -16.44
CA TYR A 28 -10.53 13.79 -16.05
C TYR A 28 -10.14 15.25 -16.27
N ASP A 29 -11.03 16.01 -16.92
CA ASP A 29 -10.89 17.44 -17.13
C ASP A 29 -11.95 18.20 -16.33
N LYS A 30 -11.50 18.88 -15.28
CA LYS A 30 -12.35 19.70 -14.42
C LYS A 30 -13.03 20.84 -15.17
N SER A 31 -12.39 21.39 -16.20
CA SER A 31 -12.97 22.52 -16.95
C SER A 31 -14.24 22.13 -17.72
N ASN A 32 -14.39 20.83 -18.03
CA ASN A 32 -15.55 20.27 -18.75
C ASN A 32 -16.63 19.72 -17.81
N ASN A 33 -16.62 20.09 -16.53
CA ASN A 33 -17.57 19.54 -15.56
C ASN A 33 -18.22 20.63 -14.71
N GLU A 34 -19.54 20.77 -14.87
CA GLU A 34 -20.38 21.78 -14.19
C GLU A 34 -20.31 21.74 -12.65
N LYS A 35 -19.86 20.63 -12.06
CA LYS A 35 -19.68 20.53 -10.60
C LYS A 35 -18.45 21.26 -10.09
N TRP A 36 -17.56 21.68 -10.99
CA TRP A 36 -16.37 22.46 -10.66
C TRP A 36 -16.62 23.91 -11.07
N GLU A 37 -16.67 24.80 -10.08
CA GLU A 37 -16.89 26.25 -10.28
C GLU A 37 -15.65 26.96 -10.87
N THR A 38 -14.56 26.22 -11.11
CA THR A 38 -13.29 26.76 -11.59
C THR A 38 -13.15 26.58 -13.10
N THR A 39 -12.75 27.63 -13.80
CA THR A 39 -12.44 27.58 -15.24
C THR A 39 -11.10 26.91 -15.54
N ASP A 40 -10.30 26.62 -14.53
CA ASP A 40 -8.95 26.10 -14.70
C ASP A 40 -8.99 24.61 -15.08
N ALA A 41 -8.31 24.30 -16.19
CA ALA A 41 -8.08 22.93 -16.60
C ALA A 41 -7.31 22.18 -15.50
N GLY A 42 -7.71 20.95 -15.21
CA GLY A 42 -7.04 20.17 -14.18
C GLY A 42 -7.61 18.78 -13.99
N ILE A 43 -6.84 17.94 -13.31
CA ILE A 43 -7.15 16.54 -13.05
C ILE A 43 -7.69 16.32 -11.64
N LEU A 44 -8.13 15.10 -11.34
CA LEU A 44 -8.45 14.66 -9.97
C LEU A 44 -7.16 14.36 -9.18
N GLY A 45 -6.39 15.42 -8.89
CA GLY A 45 -5.03 15.32 -8.32
C GLY A 45 -4.96 14.68 -6.93
N MET A 46 -5.83 15.06 -5.99
CA MET A 46 -5.82 14.48 -4.63
C MET A 46 -6.17 12.98 -4.64
N PRO A 47 -7.25 12.54 -5.32
CA PRO A 47 -7.48 11.11 -5.54
C PRO A 47 -6.29 10.41 -6.21
N ALA A 48 -5.68 11.01 -7.25
CA ALA A 48 -4.52 10.44 -7.91
C ALA A 48 -3.34 10.24 -6.95
N LEU A 49 -3.01 11.24 -6.12
CA LEU A 49 -1.96 11.14 -5.12
C LEU A 49 -2.18 9.97 -4.14
N ILE A 50 -3.41 9.83 -3.64
CA ILE A 50 -3.76 8.76 -2.69
C ILE A 50 -3.59 7.39 -3.37
N LEU A 51 -4.09 7.23 -4.59
CA LEU A 51 -4.01 5.96 -5.33
C LEU A 51 -2.57 5.62 -5.72
N LEU A 52 -1.77 6.60 -6.17
CA LEU A 52 -0.33 6.42 -6.44
C LEU A 52 0.40 5.96 -5.18
N SER A 53 0.15 6.66 -4.06
CA SER A 53 0.75 6.33 -2.78
C SER A 53 0.35 4.93 -2.31
N SER A 54 -0.91 4.53 -2.52
CA SER A 54 -1.42 3.20 -2.18
C SER A 54 -0.71 2.10 -2.96
N ILE A 55 -0.45 2.29 -4.26
CA ILE A 55 0.30 1.31 -5.06
C ILE A 55 1.74 1.19 -4.54
N ILE A 56 2.41 2.31 -4.28
CA ILE A 56 3.79 2.33 -3.76
C ILE A 56 3.85 1.64 -2.40
N ASP A 57 2.91 1.96 -1.50
CA ASP A 57 2.79 1.38 -0.16
C ASP A 57 2.54 -0.14 -0.25
N THR A 58 1.67 -0.59 -1.17
CA THR A 58 1.40 -2.01 -1.42
C THR A 58 2.65 -2.73 -1.90
N MET A 59 3.38 -2.18 -2.88
CA MET A 59 4.64 -2.79 -3.35
C MET A 59 5.66 -2.89 -2.22
N GLY A 60 5.87 -1.80 -1.46
CA GLY A 60 6.81 -1.79 -0.35
C GLY A 60 6.46 -2.77 0.76
N ALA A 61 5.17 -2.97 1.04
CA ALA A 61 4.71 -3.94 2.04
C ALA A 61 5.12 -5.38 1.75
N TYR A 62 5.26 -5.77 0.48
CA TYR A 62 5.76 -7.11 0.10
C TYR A 62 7.21 -7.35 0.52
N PHE A 63 8.00 -6.29 0.63
CA PHE A 63 9.40 -6.39 1.04
C PHE A 63 9.56 -6.26 2.57
N ARG A 64 8.47 -6.03 3.30
CA ARG A 64 8.52 -5.84 4.75
C ARG A 64 8.94 -7.11 5.48
N GLY A 65 9.94 -6.99 6.34
CA GLY A 65 10.51 -8.09 7.12
C GLY A 65 11.25 -9.12 6.26
N THR A 66 11.66 -8.72 5.06
CA THR A 66 12.55 -9.50 4.19
C THR A 66 13.97 -9.03 4.41
N ASN A 67 14.96 -9.80 3.96
CA ASN A 67 16.37 -9.37 4.02
C ASN A 67 16.77 -8.47 2.83
N MET A 68 15.81 -7.95 2.06
CA MET A 68 16.11 -7.06 0.94
C MET A 68 16.55 -5.69 1.43
N GLU A 69 17.72 -5.26 0.96
CA GLU A 69 18.33 -3.97 1.29
C GLU A 69 18.06 -2.96 0.17
N PHE A 70 17.79 -1.73 0.56
CA PHE A 70 17.59 -0.57 -0.30
C PHE A 70 18.68 0.46 0.03
N GLU A 71 19.32 1.02 -0.99
CA GLU A 71 20.31 2.08 -0.80
C GLU A 71 19.60 3.42 -0.55
N VAL A 72 19.89 4.04 0.60
CA VAL A 72 19.35 5.33 1.02
C VAL A 72 20.49 6.10 1.71
N ASP A 73 20.84 7.28 1.18
CA ASP A 73 21.94 8.10 1.68
C ASP A 73 23.29 7.35 1.82
N GLY A 74 23.57 6.44 0.88
CA GLY A 74 24.78 5.61 0.87
C GLY A 74 24.77 4.45 1.87
N GLU A 75 23.68 4.27 2.61
CA GLU A 75 23.49 3.18 3.56
C GLU A 75 22.47 2.15 3.06
N LYS A 76 22.66 0.91 3.49
CA LYS A 76 21.73 -0.19 3.24
C LYS A 76 20.65 -0.21 4.30
N ARG A 77 19.40 -0.03 3.89
CA ARG A 77 18.21 0.00 4.76
C ARG A 77 17.26 -1.14 4.42
N ILE A 78 16.57 -1.68 5.43
CA ILE A 78 15.53 -2.71 5.25
C ILE A 78 14.15 -2.17 5.63
N ILE A 79 13.11 -2.80 5.09
CA ILE A 79 11.72 -2.41 5.34
C ILE A 79 11.19 -3.16 6.56
N GLU A 80 11.01 -2.46 7.69
CA GLU A 80 10.56 -3.05 8.96
C GLU A 80 9.18 -2.54 9.36
N LYS A 81 8.92 -1.24 9.16
CA LYS A 81 7.67 -0.56 9.51
C LYS A 81 6.97 0.04 8.30
N ALA A 82 5.70 0.42 8.47
CA ALA A 82 4.87 0.96 7.38
C ALA A 82 5.51 2.18 6.69
N ALA A 83 6.10 3.08 7.46
CA ALA A 83 6.81 4.24 6.91
C ALA A 83 7.98 3.85 6.00
N HIS A 84 8.63 2.69 6.23
CA HIS A 84 9.75 2.23 5.41
C HIS A 84 9.29 1.65 4.06
N HIS A 85 7.99 1.39 3.86
CA HIS A 85 7.52 0.82 2.59
C HIS A 85 7.98 1.67 1.39
N PHE A 86 8.14 2.98 1.58
CA PHE A 86 8.56 3.93 0.55
C PHE A 86 10.05 3.86 0.19
N TYR A 87 10.88 3.09 0.91
CA TYR A 87 12.24 2.75 0.43
C TYR A 87 12.21 1.98 -0.89
N ILE A 88 11.07 1.37 -1.25
CA ILE A 88 10.85 0.75 -2.57
C ILE A 88 11.08 1.72 -3.73
N LEU A 89 10.94 3.04 -3.52
CA LEU A 89 11.20 4.06 -4.54
C LEU A 89 12.68 4.10 -4.98
N ASN A 90 13.59 3.55 -4.18
CA ASN A 90 15.00 3.40 -4.53
C ASN A 90 15.33 2.03 -5.12
N HIS A 91 14.37 1.11 -5.21
CA HIS A 91 14.61 -0.22 -5.74
C HIS A 91 15.11 -0.15 -7.18
N THR A 92 16.25 -0.80 -7.43
CA THR A 92 17.07 -0.65 -8.64
C THR A 92 16.36 -1.04 -9.94
N VAL A 93 15.35 -1.91 -9.86
CA VAL A 93 14.59 -2.40 -11.02
C VAL A 93 13.19 -1.82 -11.12
N LEU A 94 12.62 -1.32 -10.02
CA LEU A 94 11.21 -0.87 -10.00
C LEU A 94 11.10 0.63 -10.27
N PHE A 95 11.85 1.43 -9.51
CA PHE A 95 11.73 2.89 -9.51
C PHE A 95 13.06 3.60 -9.76
N LYS A 96 14.15 3.12 -9.12
CA LYS A 96 15.50 3.65 -9.28
C LYS A 96 15.60 5.18 -9.13
N LEU A 97 14.90 5.75 -8.15
CA LEU A 97 14.86 7.20 -7.96
C LEU A 97 16.04 7.75 -7.15
N GLY A 98 16.74 6.91 -6.37
CA GLY A 98 17.93 7.32 -5.63
C GLY A 98 17.67 8.44 -4.60
N LEU A 99 16.49 8.44 -3.99
CA LEU A 99 16.03 9.46 -3.06
C LEU A 99 16.75 9.34 -1.70
N SER A 100 16.94 10.48 -1.04
CA SER A 100 17.40 10.50 0.36
C SER A 100 16.31 10.08 1.33
N ASP A 101 16.71 9.71 2.56
CA ASP A 101 15.78 9.36 3.63
C ASP A 101 14.84 10.52 3.97
N MET A 102 15.38 11.74 3.90
CA MET A 102 14.63 12.97 4.11
C MET A 102 13.51 13.15 3.08
N VAL A 103 13.78 12.93 1.79
CA VAL A 103 12.76 13.05 0.73
C VAL A 103 11.70 11.96 0.88
N ILE A 104 12.11 10.73 1.18
CA ILE A 104 11.18 9.61 1.39
C ILE A 104 10.28 9.87 2.61
N THR A 105 10.86 10.34 3.71
CA THR A 105 10.15 10.69 4.94
C THR A 105 9.18 11.86 4.71
N ASP A 106 9.60 12.88 3.97
CA ASP A 106 8.74 14.00 3.58
C ASP A 106 7.57 13.54 2.72
N PHE A 107 7.81 12.68 1.72
CA PHE A 107 6.74 12.16 0.87
C PHE A 107 5.70 11.37 1.69
N TYR A 108 6.16 10.47 2.57
CA TYR A 108 5.26 9.71 3.45
C TYR A 108 4.47 10.62 4.40
N SER A 109 5.16 11.52 5.09
CA SER A 109 4.57 12.30 6.19
C SER A 109 3.73 13.47 5.71
N LYS A 110 4.17 14.22 4.69
CA LYS A 110 3.53 15.46 4.23
C LYS A 110 2.55 15.23 3.09
N TYR A 111 2.79 14.25 2.23
CA TYR A 111 1.90 13.99 1.08
C TYR A 111 0.98 12.81 1.37
N ARG A 112 1.50 11.59 1.50
CA ARG A 112 0.66 10.38 1.65
C ARG A 112 -0.24 10.46 2.88
N SER A 113 0.34 10.70 4.06
CA SER A 113 -0.39 10.71 5.33
C SER A 113 -1.44 11.82 5.37
N VAL A 114 -1.04 13.07 5.08
CA VAL A 114 -1.93 14.23 5.14
C VAL A 114 -3.01 14.17 4.06
N ALA A 115 -2.70 13.75 2.84
CA ALA A 115 -3.70 13.61 1.78
C ALA A 115 -4.78 12.60 2.17
N THR A 116 -4.39 11.49 2.80
CA THR A 116 -5.33 10.42 3.20
C THR A 116 -6.19 10.82 4.41
N HIS A 117 -5.61 11.51 5.40
CA HIS A 117 -6.30 11.82 6.65
C HIS A 117 -7.03 13.16 6.64
N ASN A 118 -6.53 14.14 5.89
CA ASN A 118 -7.03 15.52 5.92
C ASN A 118 -7.61 15.97 4.59
N GLY A 119 -7.47 15.18 3.51
CA GLY A 119 -7.98 15.54 2.18
C GLY A 119 -7.32 16.78 1.57
N THR A 120 -6.16 17.20 2.09
CA THR A 120 -5.43 18.41 1.65
C THR A 120 -3.91 18.19 1.76
N LEU A 121 -3.13 19.19 1.33
CA LEU A 121 -1.68 19.25 1.54
C LEU A 121 -1.36 20.20 2.72
N PRO A 122 -0.20 20.04 3.37
CA PRO A 122 0.30 21.03 4.32
C PRO A 122 0.49 22.41 3.69
N PRO A 123 0.52 23.49 4.50
CA PRO A 123 0.91 24.81 4.00
C PRO A 123 2.29 24.78 3.32
N PHE A 124 2.43 25.54 2.23
CA PHE A 124 3.67 25.64 1.45
C PHE A 124 4.13 24.34 0.76
N ASN A 125 3.25 23.33 0.70
CA ASN A 125 3.42 22.14 -0.11
C ASN A 125 2.44 22.18 -1.27
N TYR A 126 2.95 21.96 -2.48
CA TYR A 126 2.18 22.09 -3.70
C TYR A 126 2.16 20.79 -4.49
N MET A 127 1.20 20.71 -5.40
CA MET A 127 1.08 19.60 -6.32
C MET A 127 0.77 20.14 -7.71
N ASP A 128 1.40 19.53 -8.69
CA ASP A 128 1.32 19.93 -10.09
C ASP A 128 1.12 18.68 -10.96
N ILE A 129 0.53 18.87 -12.13
CA ILE A 129 0.38 17.79 -13.10
C ILE A 129 1.75 17.50 -13.71
N GLY A 130 2.39 18.53 -14.27
CA GLY A 130 3.64 18.46 -15.01
C GLY A 130 3.61 17.54 -16.25
N ASN A 131 4.80 17.33 -16.80
CA ASN A 131 5.09 16.51 -17.97
C ASN A 131 5.82 15.22 -17.57
N VAL A 132 5.94 14.29 -18.52
CA VAL A 132 6.58 12.98 -18.28
C VAL A 132 8.06 13.11 -17.89
N ASP A 133 8.74 14.12 -18.40
CA ASP A 133 10.17 14.33 -18.22
C ASP A 133 10.52 15.27 -17.05
N ASP A 134 9.50 15.77 -16.32
CA ASP A 134 9.71 16.63 -15.16
C ASP A 134 10.22 15.82 -13.96
N ASP A 135 10.94 16.49 -13.05
CA ASP A 135 11.31 15.89 -11.77
C ASP A 135 10.06 15.58 -10.93
N ILE A 136 10.01 14.38 -10.36
CA ILE A 136 8.90 13.97 -9.47
C ILE A 136 8.84 14.86 -8.23
N PHE A 137 10.00 15.14 -7.64
CA PHE A 137 10.13 15.87 -6.38
C PHE A 137 10.94 17.15 -6.60
N VAL A 138 10.25 18.29 -6.57
CA VAL A 138 10.92 19.60 -6.57
C VAL A 138 11.22 19.97 -5.13
N LEU A 139 12.51 20.13 -4.82
CA LEU A 139 13.00 20.38 -3.47
C LEU A 139 13.26 21.88 -3.26
N ASN A 140 12.98 22.36 -2.05
CA ASN A 140 13.36 23.71 -1.61
C ASN A 140 14.85 23.76 -1.18
N SER A 141 15.29 24.94 -0.74
CA SER A 141 16.66 25.17 -0.25
C SER A 141 17.04 24.38 1.00
N THR A 142 16.08 23.80 1.73
CA THR A 142 16.31 22.93 2.88
C THR A 142 16.22 21.44 2.53
N CYS A 143 16.22 21.10 1.23
CA CYS A 143 16.08 19.74 0.71
C CYS A 143 14.76 19.04 1.12
N SER A 144 13.73 19.80 1.49
CA SER A 144 12.38 19.30 1.70
C SER A 144 11.58 19.38 0.40
N ILE A 145 10.59 18.50 0.23
CA ILE A 145 9.72 18.56 -0.96
C ILE A 145 8.87 19.83 -0.88
N GLU A 146 9.02 20.73 -1.84
CA GLU A 146 8.17 21.90 -2.02
C GLU A 146 6.98 21.57 -2.91
N LYS A 147 7.23 20.86 -4.02
CA LYS A 147 6.21 20.52 -5.01
C LYS A 147 6.36 19.06 -5.48
N LEU A 148 5.24 18.35 -5.48
CA LEU A 148 5.13 17.01 -6.05
C LEU A 148 4.53 17.08 -7.46
N VAL A 149 5.20 16.47 -8.43
CA VAL A 149 4.74 16.44 -9.82
C VAL A 149 4.14 15.08 -10.14
N LEU A 150 2.84 15.05 -10.42
CA LEU A 150 2.05 13.81 -10.46
C LEU A 150 2.28 12.98 -11.72
N LYS A 151 2.40 13.60 -12.90
CA LYS A 151 2.56 12.89 -14.17
C LYS A 151 3.81 12.01 -14.22
N PRO A 152 5.02 12.49 -13.86
CA PRO A 152 6.21 11.63 -13.88
C PRO A 152 6.12 10.52 -12.82
N LEU A 153 5.53 10.80 -11.64
CA LEU A 153 5.30 9.77 -10.62
C LEU A 153 4.36 8.67 -11.12
N TYR A 154 3.28 9.06 -11.79
CA TYR A 154 2.33 8.11 -12.37
C TYR A 154 2.98 7.22 -13.43
N ILE A 155 3.83 7.77 -14.30
CA ILE A 155 4.58 6.97 -15.27
C ILE A 155 5.55 6.02 -14.57
N ALA A 156 6.29 6.50 -13.56
CA ALA A 156 7.18 5.66 -12.77
C ALA A 156 6.43 4.49 -12.10
N VAL A 157 5.26 4.76 -11.50
CA VAL A 157 4.40 3.75 -10.89
C VAL A 157 3.88 2.75 -11.93
N LYS A 158 3.39 3.19 -13.10
CA LYS A 158 2.94 2.26 -14.16
C LYS A 158 4.06 1.31 -14.59
N ASN A 159 5.26 1.84 -14.80
CA ASN A 159 6.41 1.05 -15.20
C ASN A 159 6.79 0.04 -14.11
N ALA A 160 6.83 0.48 -12.84
CA ALA A 160 7.07 -0.40 -11.70
C ALA A 160 6.01 -1.50 -11.58
N VAL A 161 4.73 -1.21 -11.83
CA VAL A 161 3.64 -2.20 -11.77
C VAL A 161 3.82 -3.31 -12.79
N VAL A 162 4.26 -3.02 -14.01
CA VAL A 162 4.50 -4.06 -15.03
C VAL A 162 5.50 -5.09 -14.52
N THR A 163 6.64 -4.62 -14.02
CA THR A 163 7.70 -5.47 -13.48
C THR A 163 7.27 -6.18 -12.19
N PHE A 164 6.59 -5.48 -11.29
CA PHE A 164 6.09 -6.05 -10.04
C PHE A 164 5.05 -7.15 -10.27
N ASN A 165 4.11 -6.96 -11.20
CA ASN A 165 3.13 -7.98 -11.56
C ASN A 165 3.80 -9.20 -12.19
N TYR A 166 4.79 -8.98 -13.06
CA TYR A 166 5.59 -10.08 -13.60
C TYR A 166 6.24 -10.89 -12.47
N TYR A 167 6.77 -10.25 -11.43
CA TYR A 167 7.33 -10.95 -10.25
C TYR A 167 6.28 -11.76 -9.49
N LEU A 168 5.11 -11.17 -9.23
CA LEU A 168 4.04 -11.88 -8.52
C LEU A 168 3.55 -13.12 -9.29
N GLN A 169 3.60 -13.08 -10.62
CA GLN A 169 3.14 -14.16 -11.50
C GLN A 169 4.21 -15.23 -11.77
N SER A 170 5.46 -14.82 -11.97
CA SER A 170 6.53 -15.73 -12.45
C SER A 170 7.41 -16.30 -11.34
N GLY A 171 7.44 -15.68 -10.15
CA GLY A 171 8.25 -16.14 -9.01
C GLY A 171 9.77 -16.20 -9.27
N ASN A 172 10.25 -15.56 -10.34
CA ASN A 172 11.63 -15.66 -10.80
C ASN A 172 12.34 -14.30 -10.80
N TRP A 173 13.05 -14.02 -9.73
CA TRP A 173 14.36 -13.39 -9.80
C TRP A 173 15.45 -14.47 -9.81
N SER A 174 16.55 -14.22 -10.50
CA SER A 174 17.76 -15.03 -10.34
C SER A 174 18.49 -14.79 -8.99
N SER A 175 17.82 -14.17 -8.01
CA SER A 175 18.14 -14.16 -6.57
C SER A 175 16.92 -14.55 -5.69
N ASP A 176 15.81 -14.99 -6.31
CA ASP A 176 14.47 -15.08 -5.70
C ASP A 176 14.24 -16.22 -4.74
N HIS A 177 15.22 -17.08 -4.51
CA HIS A 177 14.96 -18.14 -3.57
C HIS A 177 14.76 -17.61 -2.13
N LYS A 178 15.22 -16.40 -1.80
CA LYS A 178 15.03 -15.81 -0.45
C LYS A 178 13.72 -15.04 -0.32
N LEU A 179 13.43 -14.07 -1.20
CA LEU A 179 12.22 -13.25 -1.09
C LEU A 179 10.95 -14.10 -1.27
N ALA A 180 10.93 -15.02 -2.23
CA ALA A 180 9.82 -15.96 -2.40
C ALA A 180 9.66 -16.89 -1.18
N LYS A 181 10.76 -17.44 -0.62
CA LYS A 181 10.71 -18.23 0.63
C LYS A 181 10.26 -17.41 1.85
N GLU A 182 10.72 -16.15 1.97
CA GLU A 182 10.39 -15.23 3.06
C GLU A 182 8.92 -14.76 2.96
N LEU A 183 8.41 -14.56 1.75
CA LEU A 183 6.99 -14.30 1.49
C LEU A 183 6.12 -15.54 1.68
N GLU A 184 6.57 -16.72 1.22
CA GLU A 184 5.85 -17.99 1.39
C GLU A 184 5.71 -18.37 2.87
N SER A 185 6.79 -18.25 3.65
CA SER A 185 6.77 -18.50 5.11
C SER A 185 5.82 -17.56 5.86
N LYS A 186 5.65 -16.31 5.40
CA LYS A 186 4.64 -15.36 5.92
C LYS A 186 3.22 -15.66 5.44
N SER A 187 3.06 -16.20 4.24
CA SER A 187 1.75 -16.61 3.73
C SER A 187 1.24 -17.92 4.33
N GLY A 188 2.15 -18.78 4.83
CA GLY A 188 1.84 -20.10 5.39
C GLY A 188 1.61 -20.15 6.92
N THR A 189 1.74 -19.04 7.65
CA THR A 189 1.66 -19.04 9.13
C THR A 189 0.27 -18.87 9.72
N ASN A 190 -0.81 -18.90 8.91
CA ASN A 190 -2.19 -18.82 9.40
C ASN A 190 -3.00 -20.13 9.28
N SER A 191 -2.38 -21.30 9.09
CA SER A 191 -3.11 -22.59 9.15
C SER A 191 -2.36 -23.67 9.93
N ALA A 192 -2.23 -23.51 11.25
CA ALA A 192 -1.85 -24.63 12.12
C ALA A 192 -2.33 -24.43 13.57
N HIS A 193 -3.64 -24.33 13.77
CA HIS A 193 -4.27 -24.73 15.02
C HIS A 193 -5.52 -25.56 14.73
N GLN A 194 -5.30 -26.82 14.37
CA GLN A 194 -6.22 -27.90 14.66
C GLN A 194 -5.44 -29.21 14.64
N ARG A 195 -5.25 -29.82 15.81
CA ARG A 195 -5.51 -31.24 16.03
C ARG A 195 -5.90 -31.47 17.48
N SER A 196 -7.14 -31.93 17.67
CA SER A 196 -7.62 -32.63 18.86
C SER A 196 -6.73 -33.83 19.21
N PRO A 197 -6.84 -34.35 20.45
CA PRO A 197 -6.77 -35.78 20.65
C PRO A 197 -8.04 -36.36 21.27
N THR A 198 -8.27 -37.59 20.83
CA THR A 198 -9.32 -38.54 21.09
C THR A 198 -9.53 -38.90 22.57
N ILE A 199 -10.81 -39.09 22.87
CA ILE A 199 -11.48 -39.90 23.92
C ILE A 199 -10.65 -41.05 24.51
N THR A 200 -10.55 -41.09 25.85
CA THR A 200 -10.60 -42.35 26.65
C THR A 200 -11.37 -42.08 27.95
N GLY A 201 -12.42 -42.86 28.19
CA GLY A 201 -13.33 -42.65 29.31
C GLY A 201 -12.78 -43.10 30.66
N SER A 202 -13.33 -42.51 31.72
CA SER A 202 -13.53 -43.15 33.03
C SER A 202 -14.71 -42.42 33.69
N THR A 203 -15.62 -43.22 34.22
CA THR A 203 -16.84 -42.88 34.95
C THR A 203 -16.58 -41.97 36.16
N GLU A 204 -17.41 -40.95 36.34
CA GLU A 204 -18.02 -40.66 37.65
C GLU A 204 -19.27 -39.80 37.50
N SER A 205 -20.31 -40.26 38.18
CA SER A 205 -21.72 -39.86 38.13
C SER A 205 -21.99 -38.50 38.77
N ILE A 206 -22.75 -37.64 38.09
CA ILE A 206 -23.37 -36.45 38.70
C ILE A 206 -24.89 -36.54 38.59
N VAL A 207 -25.48 -36.39 39.77
CA VAL A 207 -26.89 -36.48 40.15
C VAL A 207 -27.71 -35.36 39.51
N ILE A 208 -28.88 -35.71 38.97
CA ILE A 208 -29.92 -34.79 38.51
C ILE A 208 -30.74 -34.35 39.74
N ASN A 209 -31.03 -33.05 39.85
CA ASN A 209 -32.24 -32.56 40.52
C ASN A 209 -32.79 -31.33 39.76
N PRO A 210 -34.10 -31.25 39.44
CA PRO A 210 -34.68 -30.16 38.65
C PRO A 210 -35.58 -29.21 39.47
N ILE A 211 -36.04 -28.13 38.80
CA ILE A 211 -37.20 -27.24 39.12
C ILE A 211 -36.84 -26.09 40.11
N ASN A 212 -37.20 -24.80 39.99
CA ASN A 212 -38.32 -24.06 39.37
C ASN A 212 -37.92 -22.55 39.21
N PRO A 213 -38.53 -21.78 38.31
CA PRO A 213 -38.74 -20.35 38.55
C PRO A 213 -40.24 -20.03 38.53
N ASP A 214 -40.80 -19.76 39.72
CA ASP A 214 -42.09 -19.09 39.84
C ASP A 214 -42.01 -18.09 40.99
N ASN A 215 -42.47 -16.87 40.71
CA ASN A 215 -42.99 -15.84 41.62
C ASN A 215 -42.85 -14.47 40.96
N GLY A 216 -43.87 -14.09 40.18
CA GLY A 216 -44.24 -12.70 40.05
C GLY A 216 -44.97 -12.22 41.31
N HIS A 217 -44.90 -10.93 41.61
CA HIS A 217 -46.05 -10.18 42.12
C HIS A 217 -45.86 -8.68 41.93
N ASN A 218 -46.92 -8.08 41.38
CA ASN A 218 -47.21 -6.65 41.33
C ASN A 218 -47.15 -5.99 42.71
N LEU A 219 -46.73 -4.72 42.73
CA LEU A 219 -47.47 -3.56 43.23
C LEU A 219 -46.95 -2.29 42.54
#